data_AF-A0A966UQE0-F1
#
_entry.id   AF-A0A966UQE0-F1
#
_cell.length_a   1.000
_cell.length_b   1.000
_cell.length_c   1.000
_cell.angle_alpha   90.00
_cell.angle_beta   90.00
_cell.angle_gamma   90.00
#
_symmetry.space_group_name_H-M   'P 1'
#
loop_
_entity.id
_entity.type
_entity.pdbx_description
1 polymer ?
#
loop_
_entity_poly.entity_id
_entity_poly.type
_entity_poly.pdbx_seq_one_letter_code
_entity_poly.pdbx_strand_id
1 'polypeptide(L)'
;MKTKQNKFNCDLNGSIMVMAALRYALGRHSYVPGAVQDWISLHWDSLDSNTKTVIVRDVFEHMYYEKRSPYQSASGAIGQYDLSTWEKFGIDKYWKLDYNQRKSVDLDLTSDKDRARWFAERLYGTQPI
;
A
#
# COMPACT_ATOMS: atom_id res chain seq x y z
N MET A 1 -23.19 -0.39 -21.53
CA MET A 1 -22.75 -1.76 -21.17
C MET A 1 -22.71 -1.83 -19.64
N LYS A 2 -23.56 -2.63 -18.98
CA LYS A 2 -23.50 -2.77 -17.51
C LYS A 2 -22.28 -3.62 -17.17
N THR A 3 -21.23 -3.00 -16.62
CA THR A 3 -20.07 -3.71 -16.08
C THR A 3 -20.57 -4.66 -15.00
N LYS A 4 -20.41 -5.98 -15.18
CA LYS A 4 -20.58 -6.93 -14.08
C LYS A 4 -19.50 -6.59 -13.05
N GLN A 5 -19.86 -5.85 -12.02
CA GLN A 5 -19.02 -5.77 -10.82
C GLN A 5 -19.02 -7.18 -10.21
N ASN A 6 -17.91 -7.89 -10.36
CA ASN A 6 -17.72 -9.17 -9.71
C ASN A 6 -17.83 -8.93 -8.20
N LYS A 7 -18.73 -9.63 -7.52
CA LYS A 7 -18.85 -9.51 -6.07
C LYS A 7 -17.65 -10.23 -5.45
N PHE A 8 -16.88 -9.52 -4.64
CA PHE A 8 -15.82 -10.11 -3.81
C PHE A 8 -16.28 -10.14 -2.36
N ASN A 9 -16.05 -11.25 -1.67
CA ASN A 9 -16.28 -11.36 -0.24
C ASN A 9 -14.93 -11.49 0.46
N CYS A 10 -14.62 -10.56 1.36
CA CYS A 10 -13.38 -10.56 2.13
C CYS A 10 -13.52 -11.43 3.38
N ASP A 11 -13.81 -12.71 3.18
CA ASP A 11 -13.72 -13.70 4.24
C ASP A 11 -12.25 -14.05 4.53
N LEU A 12 -12.00 -15.02 5.42
CA LEU A 12 -10.64 -15.44 5.75
C LEU A 12 -9.84 -15.86 4.50
N ASN A 13 -10.44 -16.58 3.57
CA ASN A 13 -9.74 -17.03 2.36
C ASN A 13 -9.50 -15.86 1.40
N GLY A 14 -10.52 -15.00 1.23
CA GLY A 14 -10.42 -13.79 0.43
C GLY A 14 -9.32 -12.86 0.92
N SER A 15 -9.28 -12.57 2.21
CA SER A 15 -8.24 -11.73 2.82
C SER A 15 -6.84 -12.32 2.61
N ILE A 16 -6.64 -13.63 2.79
CA ILE A 16 -5.36 -14.30 2.50
C ILE A 16 -4.96 -14.13 1.03
N MET A 17 -5.89 -14.32 0.09
CA MET A 17 -5.60 -14.17 -1.35
C MET A 17 -5.20 -12.74 -1.70
N VAL A 18 -5.91 -11.74 -1.17
CA VAL A 18 -5.59 -10.32 -1.40
C VAL A 18 -4.22 -9.99 -0.83
N MET A 19 -3.93 -10.43 0.39
CA MET A 19 -2.64 -10.17 1.03
C MET A 19 -1.47 -10.87 0.30
N ALA A 20 -1.69 -12.10 -0.18
CA ALA A 20 -0.70 -12.82 -0.97
C ALA A 20 -0.42 -12.11 -2.30
N ALA A 21 -1.47 -11.68 -3.01
CA ALA A 21 -1.35 -10.95 -4.27
C ALA A 21 -0.61 -9.62 -4.08
N LEU A 22 -0.97 -8.85 -3.04
CA LEU A 22 -0.28 -7.61 -2.69
C LEU A 22 1.21 -7.84 -2.45
N ARG A 23 1.54 -8.71 -1.50
CA ARG A 23 2.94 -8.94 -1.10
C ARG A 23 3.78 -9.51 -2.23
N TYR A 24 3.18 -10.34 -3.07
CA TYR A 24 3.83 -10.80 -4.30
C TYR A 24 4.12 -9.63 -5.23
N ALA A 25 3.18 -8.69 -5.41
CA ALA A 25 3.32 -7.58 -6.35
C ALA A 25 4.30 -6.49 -5.89
N LEU A 26 4.45 -6.24 -4.59
CA LEU A 26 5.30 -5.18 -4.05
C LEU A 26 6.73 -5.22 -4.62
N GLY A 27 7.38 -6.39 -4.62
CA GLY A 27 8.75 -6.55 -5.12
C GLY A 27 8.90 -6.84 -6.62
N ARG A 28 7.89 -6.56 -7.46
CA ARG A 28 7.91 -6.94 -8.89
C ARG A 28 7.99 -5.69 -9.78
N HIS A 29 8.77 -5.81 -10.84
CA HIS A 29 8.90 -4.81 -11.89
C HIS A 29 8.28 -5.33 -13.20
N SER A 30 6.95 -5.33 -13.26
CA SER A 30 6.17 -5.88 -14.39
C SER A 30 4.79 -5.22 -14.48
N TYR A 31 3.86 -5.81 -15.24
CA TYR A 31 2.46 -5.36 -15.28
C TYR A 31 1.67 -5.71 -14.01
N VAL A 32 2.20 -6.60 -13.15
CA VAL A 32 1.49 -7.15 -11.98
C VAL A 32 1.17 -6.09 -10.91
N PRO A 33 2.09 -5.18 -10.50
CA PRO A 33 1.79 -4.09 -9.59
C PRO A 33 0.53 -3.30 -9.98
N GLY A 34 0.45 -2.84 -11.23
CA GLY A 34 -0.71 -2.09 -11.72
C GLY A 34 -2.00 -2.89 -11.63
N ALA A 35 -2.00 -4.14 -12.08
CA ALA A 35 -3.18 -5.01 -12.03
C ALA A 35 -3.68 -5.25 -10.58
N VAL A 36 -2.76 -5.40 -9.63
CA VAL A 36 -3.09 -5.58 -8.21
C VAL A 36 -3.63 -4.28 -7.60
N GLN A 37 -3.01 -3.13 -7.88
CA GLN A 37 -3.50 -1.82 -7.44
C GLN A 37 -4.92 -1.54 -7.96
N ASP A 38 -5.18 -1.84 -9.23
CA ASP A 38 -6.49 -1.67 -9.86
C ASP A 38 -7.53 -2.58 -9.22
N TRP A 39 -7.20 -3.87 -9.02
CA TRP A 39 -8.10 -4.82 -8.40
C TRP A 39 -8.46 -4.43 -6.96
N ILE A 40 -7.46 -4.08 -6.15
CA ILE A 40 -7.69 -3.64 -4.77
C ILE A 40 -8.53 -2.36 -4.75
N SER A 41 -8.28 -1.43 -5.68
CA SER A 41 -9.06 -0.19 -5.79
C SER A 41 -10.51 -0.45 -6.15
N LEU A 42 -10.76 -1.38 -7.07
CA LEU A 42 -12.11 -1.76 -7.49
C LEU A 42 -12.92 -2.41 -6.36
N HIS A 43 -12.26 -3.22 -5.52
CA HIS A 43 -12.91 -3.97 -4.45
C HIS A 43 -12.75 -3.37 -3.05
N TRP A 44 -12.16 -2.17 -2.95
CA TRP A 44 -11.80 -1.56 -1.67
C TRP A 44 -12.95 -1.58 -0.67
N ASP A 45 -14.15 -1.16 -1.06
CA ASP A 45 -15.29 -1.08 -0.15
C ASP A 45 -15.80 -2.45 0.32
N SER A 46 -15.46 -3.52 -0.40
CA SER A 46 -15.78 -4.91 -0.03
C SER A 46 -14.74 -5.55 0.88
N LEU A 47 -13.59 -4.90 1.11
CA LEU A 47 -12.55 -5.40 2.01
C LEU A 47 -12.90 -5.08 3.46
N ASP A 48 -12.59 -6.03 4.35
CA ASP A 48 -12.74 -5.82 5.78
C ASP A 48 -11.71 -4.82 6.33
N SER A 49 -11.98 -4.31 7.53
CA SER A 49 -11.17 -3.28 8.18
C SER A 49 -9.71 -3.69 8.39
N ASN A 50 -9.49 -4.95 8.79
CA ASN A 50 -8.15 -5.47 9.05
C ASN A 50 -7.39 -5.58 7.72
N THR A 51 -8.00 -6.17 6.69
CA THR A 51 -7.37 -6.27 5.37
C THR A 51 -6.97 -4.90 4.81
N LYS A 52 -7.86 -3.90 4.89
CA LYS A 52 -7.55 -2.51 4.48
C LYS A 52 -6.34 -1.94 5.22
N THR A 53 -6.31 -2.12 6.53
CA THR A 53 -5.23 -1.64 7.41
C THR A 53 -3.89 -2.29 7.04
N VAL A 54 -3.89 -3.62 6.87
CA VAL A 54 -2.68 -4.39 6.53
C VAL A 54 -2.18 -4.04 5.13
N ILE A 55 -3.06 -3.85 4.14
CA ILE A 55 -2.67 -3.42 2.79
C ILE A 55 -1.87 -2.12 2.85
N VAL A 56 -2.43 -1.11 3.53
CA VAL A 56 -1.80 0.21 3.63
C VAL A 56 -0.47 0.12 4.36
N ARG A 57 -0.43 -0.60 5.49
CA ARG A 57 0.80 -0.83 6.26
C ARG A 57 1.89 -1.49 5.41
N ASP A 58 1.59 -2.59 4.72
CA ASP A 58 2.57 -3.37 3.96
C ASP A 58 3.12 -2.58 2.76
N VAL A 59 2.28 -1.78 2.08
CA VAL A 59 2.72 -0.86 1.02
C VAL A 59 3.71 0.17 1.57
N PHE A 60 3.38 0.78 2.69
CA PHE A 60 4.22 1.78 3.35
C PHE A 60 5.53 1.20 3.88
N GLU A 61 5.50 0.01 4.48
CA GLU A 61 6.70 -0.70 4.91
C GLU A 61 7.62 -1.01 3.73
N HIS A 62 7.06 -1.54 2.64
CA HIS A 62 7.83 -1.85 1.45
C HIS A 62 8.55 -0.60 0.92
N MET A 63 7.86 0.53 0.78
CA MET A 63 8.50 1.77 0.33
C MET A 63 9.61 2.26 1.26
N TYR A 64 9.41 2.15 2.57
CA TYR A 64 10.41 2.54 3.56
C TYR A 64 11.70 1.71 3.44
N TYR A 65 11.57 0.40 3.23
CA TYR A 65 12.71 -0.50 3.08
C TYR A 65 13.37 -0.40 1.71
N GLU A 66 12.60 -0.26 0.63
CA GLU A 66 13.17 -0.15 -0.72
C GLU A 66 14.01 1.11 -0.91
N LYS A 67 13.61 2.23 -0.31
CA LYS A 67 14.45 3.45 -0.29
C LYS A 67 15.81 3.20 0.38
N ARG A 68 15.87 2.29 1.36
CA ARG A 68 17.09 1.94 2.09
C ARG A 68 17.88 0.82 1.39
N SER A 69 17.30 0.17 0.39
CA SER A 69 17.94 -0.93 -0.32
C SER A 69 18.95 -0.39 -1.34
N PRO A 70 20.25 -0.74 -1.22
CA PRO A 70 21.24 -0.36 -2.22
C PRO A 70 21.00 -1.09 -3.56
N TYR A 71 20.21 -2.17 -3.56
CA TYR A 71 19.97 -3.01 -4.73
C TYR A 71 18.92 -2.46 -5.70
N GLN A 72 17.91 -1.71 -5.23
CA GLN A 72 16.90 -1.13 -6.15
C GLN A 72 17.41 0.07 -6.95
N SER A 73 18.50 0.71 -6.50
CA SER A 73 19.28 1.62 -7.35
C SER A 73 19.71 0.97 -8.67
N ALA A 74 19.77 -0.37 -8.74
CA ALA A 74 20.15 -1.12 -9.94
C ALA A 74 18.98 -1.39 -10.92
N SER A 75 17.70 -1.27 -10.50
CA SER A 75 16.55 -1.43 -11.41
C SER A 75 16.21 -0.15 -12.20
N GLY A 76 16.95 0.94 -11.96
CA GLY A 76 16.89 2.16 -12.77
C GLY A 76 15.51 2.82 -12.79
N ALA A 77 15.12 3.32 -13.96
CA ALA A 77 13.88 4.07 -14.14
C ALA A 77 12.60 3.25 -13.90
N ILE A 78 12.63 1.93 -14.12
CA ILE A 78 11.45 1.06 -13.96
C ILE A 78 11.13 0.88 -12.47
N GLY A 79 12.15 0.62 -11.64
CA GLY A 79 11.96 0.53 -10.20
C GLY A 79 11.47 1.84 -9.59
N GLN A 80 12.01 2.97 -10.03
CA GLN A 80 11.55 4.29 -9.59
C GLN A 80 10.09 4.57 -9.99
N TYR A 81 9.69 4.16 -11.20
CA TYR A 81 8.30 4.28 -11.63
C TYR A 81 7.36 3.47 -10.72
N ASP A 82 7.64 2.19 -10.50
CA ASP A 82 6.80 1.32 -9.67
C ASP A 82 6.67 1.86 -8.24
N LEU A 83 7.77 2.30 -7.63
CA LEU A 83 7.75 2.92 -6.30
C LEU A 83 6.84 4.15 -6.25
N SER A 84 6.89 5.01 -7.27
CA SER A 84 6.03 6.20 -7.33
C SER A 84 4.55 5.84 -7.47
N THR A 85 4.22 4.73 -8.14
CA THR A 85 2.83 4.25 -8.24
C THR A 85 2.35 3.68 -6.91
N TRP A 86 3.18 2.89 -6.22
CA TRP A 86 2.89 2.37 -4.89
C TRP A 86 2.73 3.48 -3.86
N GLU A 87 3.51 4.55 -3.94
CA GLU A 87 3.37 5.73 -3.08
C GLU A 87 2.03 6.41 -3.25
N LYS A 88 1.65 6.71 -4.50
CA LYS A 88 0.33 7.29 -4.80
C LYS A 88 -0.80 6.39 -4.35
N PHE A 89 -0.68 5.08 -4.59
CA PHE A 89 -1.67 4.10 -4.16
C PHE A 89 -1.79 4.05 -2.63
N GLY A 90 -0.67 3.95 -1.91
CA GLY A 90 -0.64 3.89 -0.45
C GLY A 90 -1.25 5.14 0.19
N ILE A 91 -0.92 6.32 -0.33
CA ILE A 91 -1.50 7.60 0.12
C ILE A 91 -3.02 7.64 -0.16
N ASP A 92 -3.48 7.28 -1.36
CA ASP A 92 -4.92 7.21 -1.68
C ASP A 92 -5.67 6.29 -0.71
N LYS A 93 -5.14 5.09 -0.47
CA LYS A 93 -5.79 4.11 0.41
C LYS A 93 -5.76 4.52 1.87
N TYR A 94 -4.68 5.13 2.35
CA TYR A 94 -4.60 5.67 3.70
C TYR A 94 -5.70 6.69 3.99
N TRP A 95 -5.94 7.62 3.05
CA TRP A 95 -6.98 8.63 3.21
C TRP A 95 -8.40 8.09 3.09
N LYS A 96 -8.58 6.89 2.51
CA LYS A 96 -9.86 6.16 2.48
C LYS A 96 -10.13 5.31 3.73
N LEU A 97 -9.14 5.14 4.60
CA LEU A 97 -9.36 4.48 5.89
C LEU A 97 -10.22 5.36 6.81
N ASP A 98 -10.93 4.75 7.74
CA ASP A 98 -11.55 5.48 8.85
C ASP A 98 -10.49 5.86 9.92
N TYR A 99 -10.93 6.58 10.95
CA TYR A 99 -10.05 7.04 12.02
C TYR A 99 -9.35 5.89 12.77
N ASN A 100 -10.07 4.82 13.11
CA ASN A 100 -9.53 3.72 13.90
C ASN A 100 -8.53 2.90 13.07
N GLN A 101 -8.85 2.69 11.79
CA GLN A 101 -7.96 2.07 10.81
C GLN A 101 -6.67 2.87 10.65
N ARG A 102 -6.76 4.19 10.40
CA ARG A 102 -5.57 5.05 10.31
C ARG A 102 -4.74 5.02 11.58
N LYS A 103 -5.38 5.12 12.74
CA LYS A 103 -4.69 5.04 14.04
C LYS A 103 -3.91 3.73 14.19
N SER A 104 -4.47 2.60 13.74
CA SER A 104 -3.77 1.31 13.74
C SER A 104 -2.54 1.34 12.83
N VAL A 105 -2.68 1.86 11.61
CA VAL A 105 -1.55 2.04 10.68
C VAL A 105 -0.50 2.95 11.31
N ASP A 106 -0.88 4.10 11.85
CA ASP A 106 0.03 5.07 12.43
C ASP A 106 0.84 4.44 13.57
N LEU A 107 0.18 3.72 14.49
CA LEU A 107 0.87 3.00 15.58
C LEU A 107 1.94 2.02 15.04
N ASP A 108 1.58 1.23 14.02
CA ASP A 108 2.49 0.28 13.38
C ASP A 108 3.64 0.98 12.67
N LEU A 109 3.39 2.14 12.05
CA LEU A 109 4.37 2.88 11.24
C LEU A 109 5.26 3.80 12.08
N THR A 110 4.79 4.30 13.22
CA THR A 110 5.54 5.25 14.06
C THR A 110 6.37 4.61 15.18
N SER A 111 6.47 3.28 15.23
CA SER A 111 7.29 2.61 16.28
C SER A 111 8.78 2.97 16.25
N ASP A 112 9.29 3.48 15.12
CA ASP A 112 10.65 3.98 14.95
C ASP A 112 10.61 5.46 14.51
N LYS A 113 11.51 6.30 15.05
CA LYS A 113 11.50 7.76 14.82
C LYS A 113 11.80 8.13 13.37
N ASP A 114 12.74 7.45 12.72
CA ASP A 114 13.09 7.74 11.32
C ASP A 114 11.94 7.34 10.40
N ARG A 115 11.32 6.20 10.70
CA ARG A 115 10.16 5.71 10.00
C ARG A 115 8.95 6.63 10.18
N ALA A 116 8.68 7.07 11.41
CA ALA A 116 7.62 8.03 11.72
C ALA A 116 7.77 9.33 10.91
N ARG A 117 8.98 9.90 10.91
CA ARG A 117 9.29 11.10 10.13
C ARG A 117 9.09 10.87 8.63
N TRP A 118 9.60 9.75 8.10
CA TRP A 118 9.47 9.44 6.69
C TRP A 118 8.01 9.41 6.25
N PHE A 119 7.13 8.73 7.03
CA PHE A 119 5.71 8.67 6.72
C PHE A 119 5.02 10.02 6.84
N ALA A 120 5.33 10.78 7.90
CA ALA A 120 4.73 12.09 8.11
C ALA A 120 4.98 13.03 6.92
N GLU A 121 6.21 13.03 6.39
CA GLU A 121 6.57 13.83 5.20
C GLU A 121 5.74 13.50 3.96
N ARG A 122 5.34 12.23 3.77
CA ARG A 122 4.56 11.79 2.59
C ARG A 122 3.07 12.04 2.75
N LEU A 123 2.55 11.78 3.95
CA LEU A 123 1.13 11.90 4.23
C LEU A 123 0.69 13.35 4.44
N TYR A 124 1.53 14.14 5.11
CA TYR A 124 1.18 15.49 5.57
C TYR A 124 2.06 16.59 4.97
N GLY A 125 3.02 16.24 4.11
CA GLY A 125 4.06 17.15 3.63
C GLY A 125 5.17 17.37 4.68
N THR A 126 6.23 18.05 4.28
CA THR A 126 7.29 18.49 5.21
C THR A 126 6.72 19.50 6.21
N GLN A 127 6.50 19.07 7.45
CA GLN A 127 6.32 19.98 8.58
C GLN A 127 7.68 20.63 8.87
N PRO A 128 7.79 21.97 8.96
CA PRO A 128 9.01 22.60 9.47
C PRO A 128 9.20 22.15 10.92
N ILE A 129 10.42 21.69 11.22
CA ILE A 129 10.86 21.31 12.58
C ILE A 129 10.97 22.57 13.44
#